data_AF-A0A971WV73-F1
#
_entry.id   AF-A0A971WV73-F1
#
_cell.length_a   1.000
_cell.length_b   1.000
_cell.length_c   1.000
_cell.angle_alpha   90.00
_cell.angle_beta   90.00
_cell.angle_gamma   90.00
#
_symmetry.space_group_name_H-M   'P 1'
#
loop_
_entity.id
_entity.type
_entity.pdbx_description
1 polymer ?
#
loop_
_entity_poly.entity_id
_entity_poly.type
_entity_poly.pdbx_seq_one_letter_code
_entity_poly.pdbx_strand_id
1 'polypeptide(L)'
;MSHPDMRDVILLYQKQIGLLSSSQRDQLYKFFEEGMSPFVLGCAILRAKEQKQRNKRISFNYIIAIIKDWMEHGLTTEEAFKDYWIDSHSSSSYRGERNAAAKGLPKRFVRSDYKYTKPDPPPKGFFSFLDD
;
A
#
# COMPACT_ATOMS: atom_id res chain seq x y z
N MET A 1 4.33 -29.10 -0.83
CA MET A 1 3.71 -27.86 -1.35
C MET A 1 4.65 -27.29 -2.38
N SER A 2 4.18 -26.82 -3.53
CA SER A 2 5.07 -26.23 -4.54
C SER A 2 5.58 -24.90 -3.99
N HIS A 3 6.87 -24.83 -3.68
CA HIS A 3 7.48 -23.55 -3.31
C HIS A 3 7.48 -22.64 -4.55
N PRO A 4 7.06 -21.37 -4.43
CA PRO A 4 7.09 -20.45 -5.54
C PRO A 4 8.54 -20.21 -5.99
N ASP A 5 8.73 -20.07 -7.29
CA ASP A 5 10.02 -19.75 -7.91
C ASP A 5 10.09 -18.26 -8.31
N MET A 6 11.28 -17.75 -8.60
CA MET A 6 11.50 -16.39 -9.09
C MET A 6 10.74 -16.12 -10.40
N ARG A 7 10.49 -17.14 -11.21
CA ARG A 7 9.62 -17.04 -12.39
C ARG A 7 8.20 -16.62 -12.00
N ASP A 8 7.66 -17.18 -10.93
CA ASP A 8 6.32 -16.85 -10.43
C ASP A 8 6.28 -15.41 -9.90
N VAL A 9 7.33 -14.95 -9.23
CA VAL A 9 7.46 -13.56 -8.75
C VAL A 9 7.45 -12.57 -9.91
N ILE A 10 8.18 -12.85 -10.99
CA ILE A 10 8.23 -11.99 -12.17
C ILE A 10 6.87 -11.96 -12.87
N LEU A 11 6.22 -13.12 -13.04
CA LEU A 11 4.88 -13.21 -13.63
C LEU A 11 3.85 -12.46 -12.78
N LEU A 12 3.92 -12.59 -11.46
CA LEU A 12 3.08 -11.86 -10.52
C LEU A 12 3.26 -10.35 -10.67
N TYR A 13 4.51 -9.87 -10.71
CA TYR A 13 4.80 -8.46 -10.93
C TYR A 13 4.17 -7.96 -12.24
N GLN A 14 4.39 -8.69 -13.33
CA GLN A 14 3.88 -8.32 -14.65
C GLN A 14 2.35 -8.25 -14.69
N LYS A 15 1.68 -9.19 -14.03
CA LYS A 15 0.22 -9.23 -13.94
C LYS A 15 -0.36 -8.11 -13.08
N GLN A 16 0.32 -7.74 -11.99
CA GLN A 16 -0.22 -6.81 -10.99
C GLN A 16 0.18 -5.36 -11.20
N ILE A 17 1.35 -5.12 -11.78
CA ILE A 17 1.99 -3.80 -11.84
C ILE A 17 2.26 -3.37 -13.28
N GLY A 18 2.88 -4.25 -14.07
CA GLY A 18 3.22 -3.99 -15.47
C GLY A 18 4.60 -4.53 -15.85
N LEU A 19 5.11 -4.08 -17.00
CA LEU A 19 6.38 -4.58 -17.55
C LEU A 19 7.56 -4.30 -16.60
N LEU A 20 8.39 -5.32 -16.41
CA LEU A 20 9.61 -5.27 -15.62
C LEU A 20 10.80 -5.09 -16.56
N SER A 21 11.62 -4.06 -16.34
CA SER A 21 12.87 -3.90 -17.09
C SER A 21 13.87 -5.00 -16.72
N SER A 22 14.89 -5.21 -17.57
CA SER A 22 15.97 -6.16 -17.24
C SER A 22 16.66 -5.79 -15.93
N SER A 23 16.98 -4.51 -15.73
CA SER A 23 17.63 -4.03 -14.49
C SER A 23 16.79 -4.25 -13.23
N GLN A 24 15.46 -4.06 -13.32
CA GLN A 24 14.55 -4.33 -12.20
C GLN A 24 14.47 -5.84 -11.89
N ARG A 25 14.51 -6.67 -12.93
CA ARG A 25 14.57 -8.12 -12.79
C ARG A 25 15.85 -8.56 -12.08
N ASP A 26 17.00 -8.09 -12.55
CA ASP A 26 18.29 -8.41 -11.96
C ASP A 26 18.34 -7.99 -10.49
N GLN A 27 17.73 -6.85 -10.16
CA GLN A 27 17.62 -6.41 -8.78
C GLN A 27 16.77 -7.33 -7.90
N LEU A 28 15.66 -7.88 -8.42
CA LEU A 28 14.90 -8.90 -7.67
C LEU A 28 15.69 -10.20 -7.48
N TYR A 29 16.47 -10.60 -8.49
CA TYR A 29 17.36 -11.76 -8.37
C TYR A 29 18.46 -11.55 -7.33
N LYS A 30 19.01 -10.33 -7.21
CA LYS A 30 19.98 -10.02 -6.14
C LYS A 30 19.40 -10.27 -4.75
N PHE A 31 18.17 -9.84 -4.48
CA PHE A 31 17.55 -10.12 -3.17
C PHE A 31 17.30 -11.61 -2.93
N PHE A 32 17.00 -12.36 -3.99
CA PHE A 32 16.92 -13.82 -3.91
C PHE A 32 18.27 -14.46 -3.60
N GLU A 33 19.35 -14.01 -4.25
CA GLU A 33 20.72 -14.44 -3.98
C GLU A 33 21.20 -14.05 -2.57
N GLU A 34 20.74 -12.90 -2.06
CA GLU A 34 20.95 -12.45 -0.66
C GLU A 34 20.18 -13.30 0.37
N GLY A 35 19.35 -14.25 -0.08
CA GLY A 35 18.67 -15.23 0.75
C GLY A 35 17.18 -14.96 1.00
N MET A 36 16.58 -13.99 0.32
CA MET A 36 15.14 -13.76 0.42
C MET A 36 14.35 -14.77 -0.40
N SER A 37 13.38 -15.43 0.24
CA SER A 37 12.51 -16.40 -0.42
C SER A 37 11.66 -15.75 -1.52
N PRO A 38 11.46 -16.42 -2.68
CA PRO A 38 10.54 -15.94 -3.72
C PRO A 38 9.12 -15.71 -3.20
N PHE A 39 8.69 -16.48 -2.19
CA PHE A 39 7.41 -16.27 -1.52
C PHE A 39 7.30 -14.86 -0.92
N VAL A 40 8.32 -14.46 -0.16
CA VAL A 40 8.38 -13.17 0.51
C VAL A 40 8.45 -12.03 -0.51
N LEU A 41 9.25 -12.19 -1.57
CA LEU A 41 9.30 -11.22 -2.66
C LEU A 41 7.93 -11.04 -3.33
N GLY A 42 7.19 -12.13 -3.53
CA GLY A 42 5.80 -12.09 -4.01
C GLY A 42 4.87 -11.32 -3.06
N CYS A 43 4.98 -11.56 -1.76
CA CYS A 43 4.22 -10.83 -0.73
C CYS A 43 4.53 -9.33 -0.74
N ALA A 44 5.78 -8.91 -1.00
CA ALA A 44 6.15 -7.50 -1.07
C ALA A 44 5.44 -6.79 -2.22
N ILE A 45 5.35 -7.45 -3.38
CA ILE A 45 4.63 -6.94 -4.56
C ILE A 45 3.13 -6.78 -4.26
N LEU A 46 2.52 -7.78 -3.60
CA LEU A 46 1.11 -7.72 -3.23
C LEU A 46 0.83 -6.61 -2.20
N ARG A 47 1.70 -6.45 -1.20
CA ARG A 47 1.57 -5.38 -0.20
C ARG A 47 1.71 -3.99 -0.83
N ALA A 48 2.65 -3.83 -1.78
CA ALA A 48 2.80 -2.58 -2.52
C ALA A 48 1.54 -2.23 -3.34
N LYS A 49 0.82 -3.25 -3.83
CA LYS A 49 -0.47 -3.06 -4.49
C LYS A 49 -1.58 -2.68 -3.52
N GLU A 50 -1.65 -3.34 -2.36
CA GLU A 50 -2.70 -3.11 -1.35
C GLU A 50 -2.61 -1.72 -0.71
N GLN A 51 -1.41 -1.26 -0.34
CA GLN A 51 -1.22 0.05 0.31
C GLN A 51 -1.49 1.24 -0.61
N LYS A 52 -1.69 0.99 -1.90
CA LYS A 52 -1.84 2.03 -2.88
C LYS A 52 -3.31 2.35 -3.13
N GLN A 53 -3.66 3.63 -2.99
CA GLN A 53 -4.99 4.10 -3.37
C GLN A 53 -5.25 3.93 -4.86
N ARG A 54 -6.53 3.64 -5.20
CA ARG A 54 -7.03 3.07 -6.47
C ARG A 54 -6.48 3.62 -7.80
N ASN A 55 -5.84 4.79 -7.85
CA ASN A 55 -5.53 5.49 -9.12
C ASN A 55 -4.05 5.92 -9.34
N LYS A 56 -3.09 5.56 -8.48
CA LYS A 56 -1.67 5.94 -8.72
C LYS A 56 -0.95 4.89 -9.59
N ARG A 57 0.35 5.03 -9.91
CA ARG A 57 1.21 3.90 -10.40
C ARG A 57 2.08 3.38 -9.25
N ILE A 58 2.35 2.06 -9.17
CA ILE A 58 3.26 1.53 -8.14
C ILE A 58 4.66 1.79 -8.65
N SER A 59 5.50 2.47 -7.87
CA SER A 59 6.90 2.61 -8.21
C SER A 59 7.66 1.36 -7.78
N PHE A 60 8.57 0.90 -8.64
CA PHE A 60 9.44 -0.22 -8.30
C PHE A 60 10.27 0.06 -7.04
N ASN A 61 10.77 1.29 -6.88
CA ASN A 61 11.52 1.72 -5.70
C ASN A 61 10.76 1.55 -4.39
N TYR A 62 9.42 1.69 -4.43
CA TYR A 62 8.61 1.48 -3.23
C TYR A 62 8.58 0.01 -2.82
N ILE A 63 8.54 -0.91 -3.79
CA ILE A 63 8.64 -2.36 -3.52
C ILE A 63 10.02 -2.68 -2.93
N ILE A 64 11.08 -2.08 -3.48
CA ILE A 64 12.43 -2.26 -2.94
C ILE A 64 12.55 -1.75 -1.50
N ALA A 65 11.89 -0.65 -1.15
CA ALA A 65 11.86 -0.17 0.23
C ALA A 65 11.21 -1.18 1.17
N ILE A 66 10.10 -1.81 0.77
CA ILE A 66 9.43 -2.87 1.54
C ILE A 66 10.35 -4.09 1.69
N ILE A 67 11.00 -4.51 0.59
CA ILE A 67 11.93 -5.67 0.61
C ILE A 67 13.09 -5.42 1.57
N LYS A 68 13.69 -4.23 1.55
CA LYS A 68 14.80 -3.86 2.43
C LYS A 68 14.37 -3.83 3.89
N ASP A 69 13.24 -3.20 4.19
CA ASP A 69 12.64 -3.18 5.54
C ASP A 69 12.45 -4.60 6.07
N TRP A 70 11.92 -5.49 5.25
CA TRP A 70 11.73 -6.90 5.62
C TRP A 70 13.03 -7.67 5.80
N MET A 71 14.05 -7.41 4.98
CA MET A 71 15.39 -7.98 5.22
C MET A 71 16.01 -7.50 6.53
N GLU A 72 15.90 -6.21 6.83
CA GLU A 72 16.40 -5.63 8.09
C GLU A 72 15.71 -6.25 9.32
N HIS A 73 14.44 -6.62 9.17
CA HIS A 73 13.66 -7.33 10.19
C HIS A 73 13.86 -8.85 10.20
N GLY A 74 14.73 -9.40 9.34
CA GLY A 74 14.98 -10.85 9.26
C GLY A 74 13.82 -11.66 8.66
N LEU A 75 12.88 -11.01 7.99
CA LEU A 75 11.71 -11.63 7.35
C LEU A 75 12.08 -12.15 5.96
N THR A 76 13.13 -12.96 5.85
CA THR A 76 13.64 -13.48 4.57
C THR A 76 13.04 -14.83 4.21
N THR A 77 12.60 -15.62 5.18
CA THR A 77 12.02 -16.96 5.00
C THR A 77 10.50 -16.95 5.02
N GLU A 78 9.90 -17.95 4.40
CA GLU A 78 8.43 -18.12 4.38
C GLU A 78 7.86 -18.29 5.79
N GLU A 79 8.57 -19.01 6.66
CA GLU A 79 8.17 -19.26 8.05
C GLU A 79 8.18 -17.96 8.87
N ALA A 80 9.31 -17.24 8.89
CA ALA A 80 9.44 -15.98 9.62
C ALA A 80 8.41 -14.94 9.14
N PHE A 81 8.15 -14.91 7.82
CA PHE A 81 7.15 -14.01 7.26
C PHE A 81 5.72 -14.38 7.68
N LYS A 82 5.38 -15.68 7.72
CA LYS A 82 4.04 -16.13 8.15
C LYS A 82 3.78 -15.77 9.61
N ASP A 83 4.76 -15.99 10.49
CA ASP A 83 4.64 -15.66 11.91
C ASP A 83 4.41 -14.15 12.10
N TYR A 84 5.23 -13.33 11.45
CA TYR A 84 5.05 -11.88 11.41
C TYR A 84 3.67 -11.48 10.88
N TRP A 85 3.21 -12.13 9.81
CA TRP A 85 1.93 -11.81 9.19
C TRP A 85 0.75 -12.16 10.11
N ILE A 86 0.82 -13.30 10.80
CA ILE A 86 -0.17 -13.72 11.79
C ILE A 86 -0.19 -12.73 12.96
N ASP A 87 0.95 -12.34 13.51
CA ASP A 87 1.01 -11.36 14.62
C ASP A 87 0.50 -9.97 14.21
N SER A 88 0.85 -9.53 12.99
CA SER A 88 0.38 -8.26 12.45
C SER A 88 -1.14 -8.26 12.20
N HIS A 89 -1.77 -9.42 11.96
CA HIS A 89 -3.22 -9.52 11.68
C HIS A 89 -4.03 -10.00 12.90
N SER A 90 -3.44 -10.73 13.84
CA SER A 90 -4.10 -11.19 15.08
C SER A 90 -4.27 -10.04 16.07
N SER A 91 -3.36 -9.07 16.07
CA SER A 91 -3.52 -7.84 16.84
C SER A 91 -4.63 -6.92 16.32
N SER A 92 -5.21 -7.20 15.15
CA SER A 92 -6.37 -6.49 14.60
C SER A 92 -7.68 -6.89 15.29
N SER A 93 -7.83 -8.13 15.78
CA SER A 93 -9.02 -8.57 16.53
C SER A 93 -9.04 -8.08 17.99
N TYR A 94 -7.95 -7.49 18.50
CA TYR A 94 -7.87 -6.85 19.82
C TYR A 94 -7.61 -5.33 19.77
N ARG A 95 -7.58 -4.71 18.59
CA ARG A 95 -7.44 -3.24 18.43
C ARG A 95 -8.77 -2.50 18.26
N GLY A 96 -9.87 -3.12 18.71
CA GLY A 96 -11.18 -2.46 18.86
C GLY A 96 -11.29 -1.55 20.10
N GLU A 97 -10.45 -1.73 21.12
CA GLU A 97 -10.60 -1.01 22.39
C GLU A 97 -9.24 -0.77 23.08
N ARG A 98 -8.42 0.17 22.57
CA ARG A 98 -7.38 0.88 23.35
C ARG A 98 -6.59 1.84 22.46
N ASN A 99 -7.25 2.89 21.96
CA ASN A 99 -6.58 4.13 21.52
C ASN A 99 -7.55 5.31 21.64
N ALA A 100 -8.22 5.43 22.80
CA ALA A 100 -8.87 6.66 23.24
C ALA A 100 -7.87 7.50 24.06
N ALA A 101 -6.66 7.76 23.52
CA ALA A 101 -5.67 8.63 24.17
C ALA A 101 -4.57 9.10 23.21
N ALA A 102 -4.91 9.49 21.98
CA ALA A 102 -3.99 10.25 21.13
C ALA A 102 -4.59 11.65 20.92
N LYS A 103 -4.25 12.58 21.84
CA LYS A 103 -4.43 14.01 21.63
C LYS A 103 -3.70 14.40 20.34
N GLY A 104 -4.43 14.80 19.30
CA GLY A 104 -3.87 15.58 18.20
C GLY A 104 -4.04 15.08 16.75
N LEU A 105 -4.87 14.07 16.46
CA LEU A 105 -5.27 13.82 15.07
C LEU A 105 -6.56 14.59 14.72
N PRO A 106 -6.60 15.38 13.62
CA PRO A 106 -7.82 16.05 13.20
C PRO A 106 -8.88 14.99 12.92
N LYS A 107 -10.05 15.16 13.56
CA LYS A 107 -11.23 14.30 13.37
C LYS A 107 -11.46 14.09 11.87
N ARG A 108 -11.63 12.83 11.46
CA ARG A 108 -12.14 12.52 10.11
C ARG A 108 -13.55 13.12 10.01
N PHE A 109 -13.70 14.16 9.20
CA PHE A 109 -14.98 14.77 8.87
C PHE A 109 -15.88 13.72 8.20
N VAL A 110 -17.07 13.51 8.75
CA VAL A 110 -18.07 12.60 8.20
C VAL A 110 -19.06 13.42 7.36
N ARG A 111 -19.65 12.84 6.31
CA ARG A 111 -20.71 13.51 5.52
C ARG A 111 -21.79 14.10 6.43
N SER A 112 -22.17 13.45 7.52
CA SER A 112 -23.20 13.95 8.44
C SER A 112 -22.86 15.32 9.08
N ASP A 113 -21.60 15.75 9.04
CA ASP A 113 -21.14 17.02 9.60
C ASP A 113 -21.34 18.21 8.64
N TYR A 114 -21.72 17.98 7.37
CA TYR A 114 -22.11 19.10 6.49
C TYR A 114 -23.52 19.59 6.87
N LYS A 115 -23.63 20.83 7.36
CA LYS A 115 -24.87 21.61 7.25
C LYS A 115 -24.70 22.52 6.06
N TYR A 116 -25.44 22.24 4.98
CA TYR A 116 -25.45 23.11 3.81
C TYR A 116 -26.23 24.38 4.16
N THR A 117 -25.51 25.45 4.51
CA THR A 117 -26.08 26.79 4.52
C THR A 117 -26.08 27.26 3.07
N LYS A 118 -27.26 27.57 2.52
CA LYS A 118 -27.33 28.18 1.18
C LYS A 118 -26.55 29.50 1.22
N PRO A 119 -25.61 29.72 0.30
CA PRO A 119 -24.91 31.00 0.23
C PRO A 119 -25.92 32.11 -0.09
N ASP A 120 -25.66 33.31 0.41
CA ASP A 120 -26.44 34.49 0.03
C ASP A 120 -26.38 34.68 -1.50
N PRO A 121 -27.49 35.05 -2.14
CA PRO A 121 -27.50 35.28 -3.57
C PRO A 121 -26.46 36.34 -3.93
N PRO A 122 -25.69 36.13 -5.02
CA PRO A 122 -24.71 37.12 -5.44
C PRO A 122 -25.40 38.44 -5.79
N PRO A 123 -24.72 39.59 -5.61
CA PRO A 123 -25.27 40.88 -6.01
C PRO A 123 -25.57 40.88 -7.52
N LYS A 124 -26.70 41.46 -7.91
CA LYS A 124 -27.12 41.60 -9.31
C LYS A 124 -26.00 42.25 -10.13
N GLY A 125 -25.66 41.67 -11.29
CA GLY A 125 -24.56 42.13 -12.13
C GLY A 125 -23.16 41.60 -11.79
N PHE A 126 -22.99 40.69 -10.82
CA PHE A 126 -21.69 40.06 -10.55
C PHE A 126 -21.21 39.17 -11.70
N PHE A 127 -22.15 38.57 -12.44
CA PHE A 127 -21.90 37.87 -13.69
C PHE A 127 -22.83 38.43 -14.76
N SER A 128 -22.40 39.51 -15.43
CA SER A 128 -23.17 40.17 -16.47
C SER A 128 -23.50 39.29 -17.69
N PHE A 129 -22.92 38.11 -17.82
CA PHE A 129 -23.25 37.13 -18.86
C PHE A 129 -24.33 36.12 -18.46
N LEU A 130 -24.81 36.16 -17.21
CA LEU A 130 -25.82 35.26 -16.64
C LEU A 130 -27.19 35.94 -16.44
N ASP A 131 -27.29 37.25 -16.73
CA ASP A 131 -28.46 38.09 -16.51
C ASP A 131 -29.29 38.35 -17.81
N ASP A 132 -29.11 37.56 -18.87
CA ASP A 132 -29.99 37.52 -20.07
C ASP A 132 -30.94 36.31 -20.06
#